data_AF-A0A522IIM9-F1
#
_entry.id   AF-A0A522IIM9-F1
#
_cell.length_a   1.000
_cell.length_b   1.000
_cell.length_c   1.000
_cell.angle_alpha   90.00
_cell.angle_beta   90.00
_cell.angle_gamma   90.00
#
_symmetry.space_group_name_H-M   'P 1'
#
loop_
_entity.id
_entity.type
_entity.pdbx_description
1 polymer ?
#
loop_
_entity_poly.entity_id
_entity_poly.type
_entity_poly.pdbx_seq_one_letter_code
_entity_poly.pdbx_strand_id
1 'polypeptide(L)'
;MAEDSDLEKTESATPRRLEKAREEGQIVRSRELNTFMLLAAGVAALWFSGEHLFQTLSGVLRSGLWFDLRVGQDTAVMTSVAARSAWAVVKGIAPVFVTLVVVAIFS
;
A
#
# COMPACT_ATOMS: atom_id res chain seq x y z
N MET A 1 26.99 21.42 12.39
CA MET A 1 26.33 22.14 13.51
C MET A 1 25.37 21.14 14.14
N ALA A 2 25.32 21.09 15.47
CA ALA A 2 24.79 19.96 16.25
C ALA A 2 23.25 19.95 16.31
N GLU A 3 22.61 19.01 15.62
CA GLU A 3 21.14 18.82 15.63
C GLU A 3 20.72 17.36 15.87
N ASP A 4 21.58 16.53 16.47
CA ASP A 4 21.33 15.07 16.58
C ASP A 4 21.34 14.52 18.03
N SER A 5 21.16 15.37 19.05
CA SER A 5 21.38 14.96 20.45
C SER A 5 20.43 15.61 21.46
N ASP A 6 19.13 15.68 21.16
CA ASP A 6 18.11 16.02 22.16
C ASP A 6 17.07 14.91 22.40
N LEU A 7 17.17 13.79 21.68
CA LEU A 7 16.26 12.64 21.79
C LEU A 7 16.65 11.61 22.88
N GLU A 8 17.82 11.74 23.50
CA GLU A 8 18.29 10.89 24.62
C GLU A 8 18.07 11.53 26.00
N LYS A 9 17.52 12.76 26.08
CA LYS A 9 17.21 13.41 27.35
C LYS A 9 15.89 12.89 27.92
N THR A 10 15.98 12.16 29.02
CA THR A 10 14.86 11.63 29.81
C THR A 10 14.16 12.66 30.70
N GLU A 11 14.62 13.92 30.70
CA GLU A 11 14.00 14.99 31.48
C GLU A 11 12.83 15.65 30.76
N SER A 12 11.78 15.98 31.52
CA SER A 12 10.62 16.70 30.99
C SER A 12 11.02 18.10 30.51
N ALA A 13 10.58 18.46 29.30
CA ALA A 13 10.84 19.77 28.74
C ALA A 13 10.25 20.88 29.63
N THR A 14 11.06 21.89 29.96
CA THR A 14 10.60 23.05 30.73
C THR A 14 9.51 23.83 29.99
N PRO A 15 8.60 24.53 30.69
CA PRO A 15 7.48 25.25 30.08
C PRO A 15 7.90 26.19 28.95
N ARG A 16 9.05 26.87 29.14
CA ARG A 16 9.63 27.82 28.17
C ARG A 16 10.18 27.14 26.91
N ARG A 17 10.59 25.87 26.98
CA ARG A 17 10.97 25.07 25.80
C ARG A 17 9.75 24.61 25.01
N LEU A 18 8.64 24.29 25.68
CA LEU A 18 7.38 23.92 25.02
C LEU A 18 6.73 25.11 24.31
N GLU A 19 6.74 26.30 24.92
CA GLU A 19 6.30 27.54 24.26
C GLU A 19 7.14 27.84 23.02
N LYS A 20 8.46 27.77 23.14
CA LYS A 20 9.36 28.02 22.01
C LYS A 20 9.20 27.00 20.89
N ALA A 21 9.02 25.72 21.20
CA ALA A 21 8.73 24.69 20.19
C ALA A 21 7.39 24.93 19.48
N ARG A 22 6.36 25.44 20.18
CA ARG A 22 5.10 25.83 19.58
C ARG A 22 5.23 27.08 18.69
N GLU A 23 5.99 28.09 19.14
CA GLU A 23 6.30 29.30 18.36
C GLU A 23 7.12 29.00 17.10
N GLU A 24 8.05 28.04 17.19
CA GLU A 24 8.88 27.56 16.08
C GLU A 24 8.14 26.60 15.13
N GLY A 25 6.87 26.26 15.43
CA GLY A 25 6.07 25.38 14.59
C GLY A 25 6.58 23.94 14.54
N GLN A 26 7.29 23.48 15.59
CA GLN A 26 7.71 22.08 15.71
C GLN A 26 6.49 21.18 15.86
N ILE A 27 6.00 20.64 14.73
CA ILE A 27 4.97 19.61 14.70
C ILE A 27 5.62 18.32 15.22
N VAL A 28 5.17 17.84 16.38
CA VAL A 28 5.62 16.56 16.96
C VAL A 28 5.22 15.43 16.01
N ARG A 29 6.13 15.01 15.13
CA ARG A 29 5.96 13.82 14.30
C ARG A 29 6.44 12.62 15.11
N SER A 30 5.51 11.74 15.50
CA SER A 30 5.89 10.48 16.15
C SER A 30 6.69 9.63 15.16
N ARG A 31 7.83 9.09 15.62
CA ARG A 31 8.74 8.24 14.82
C ARG A 31 8.02 7.03 14.22
N GLU A 32 6.95 6.57 14.87
CA GLU A 32 6.15 5.41 14.50
C GLU A 32 4.88 5.77 13.69
N LEU A 33 4.56 7.06 13.55
CA LEU A 33 3.30 7.49 12.93
C LEU A 33 3.20 7.05 11.46
N ASN A 34 4.32 7.12 10.74
CA ASN A 34 4.38 6.68 9.35
C ASN A 34 4.10 5.17 9.26
N THR A 35 4.83 4.36 10.03
CA THR A 35 4.64 2.90 10.08
C THR A 35 3.18 2.55 10.42
N PHE A 36 2.58 3.23 11.39
CA PHE A 36 1.19 3.03 11.76
C PHE A 36 0.23 3.39 10.63
N MET A 37 0.40 4.56 10.00
CA MET A 37 -0.44 5.01 8.88
C MET A 37 -0.37 4.04 7.70
N LEU A 38 0.84 3.57 7.36
CA LEU A 38 1.05 2.62 6.27
C LEU A 38 0.36 1.28 6.56
N LEU A 39 0.47 0.77 7.78
CA LEU A 39 -0.17 -0.48 8.18
C LEU A 39 -1.70 -0.36 8.20
N ALA A 40 -2.23 0.71 8.78
CA ALA A 40 -3.67 0.97 8.82
C ALA A 40 -4.26 1.14 7.41
N ALA A 41 -3.58 1.88 6.55
CA ALA A 41 -3.99 2.05 5.16
C ALA A 41 -3.90 0.74 4.36
N GLY A 42 -2.87 -0.08 4.59
CA GLY A 42 -2.76 -1.39 3.96
C GLY A 42 -3.91 -2.32 4.33
N VAL A 43 -4.24 -2.39 5.63
CA VAL A 43 -5.39 -3.18 6.10
C VAL A 43 -6.70 -2.66 5.52
N ALA A 44 -6.92 -1.34 5.53
CA ALA A 44 -8.12 -0.74 4.95
C ALA A 44 -8.22 -1.01 3.45
N ALA A 45 -7.13 -0.81 2.69
CA ALA A 45 -7.09 -1.05 1.26
C ALA A 45 -7.45 -2.51 0.93
N LEU A 46 -6.85 -3.47 1.65
CA LEU A 46 -7.16 -4.89 1.48
C LEU A 46 -8.61 -5.23 1.86
N TRP A 47 -9.15 -4.61 2.91
CA TRP A 47 -10.53 -4.84 3.32
C TRP A 47 -11.53 -4.39 2.25
N PHE A 48 -11.32 -3.19 1.68
CA PHE A 48 -12.19 -2.66 0.62
C PHE A 48 -11.97 -3.35 -0.73
N SER A 49 -10.74 -3.77 -1.06
CA SER A 49 -10.45 -4.43 -2.33
C SER A 49 -10.63 -5.95 -2.28
N GLY A 50 -10.89 -6.53 -1.11
CA GLY A 50 -10.86 -7.98 -0.90
C GLY A 50 -11.81 -8.76 -1.80
N GLU A 51 -13.06 -8.33 -1.89
CA GLU A 51 -14.07 -8.96 -2.77
C GLU A 51 -13.66 -8.88 -4.25
N HIS A 52 -13.22 -7.70 -4.70
CA HIS A 52 -12.78 -7.51 -6.07
C HIS A 52 -11.56 -8.38 -6.42
N LEU A 53 -10.59 -8.47 -5.50
CA LEU A 53 -9.40 -9.27 -5.65
C LEU A 53 -9.77 -10.76 -5.71
N PHE A 54 -10.64 -11.22 -4.81
CA PHE A 54 -11.13 -12.60 -4.79
C PHE A 54 -11.84 -12.98 -6.09
N GLN A 55 -12.74 -12.13 -6.59
CA GLN A 55 -13.43 -12.35 -7.87
C GLN A 55 -12.45 -12.39 -9.05
N THR A 56 -11.47 -11.47 -9.08
CA THR A 56 -10.46 -11.41 -10.15
C THR A 56 -9.61 -12.67 -10.17
N LEU A 57 -9.08 -13.10 -9.02
CA LEU A 57 -8.29 -14.34 -8.90
C LEU A 57 -9.11 -15.58 -9.24
N SER A 58 -10.35 -15.66 -8.76
CA SER A 58 -11.27 -16.75 -9.09
C SER A 58 -11.58 -16.81 -10.59
N GLY A 59 -11.75 -15.67 -11.24
CA GLY A 59 -11.97 -15.57 -12.68
C GLY A 59 -10.76 -16.04 -13.48
N VAL A 60 -9.55 -15.63 -13.09
CA VAL A 60 -8.29 -16.07 -13.72
C VAL A 60 -8.08 -17.57 -13.54
N LEU A 61 -8.31 -18.10 -12.32
CA LEU A 61 -8.21 -19.53 -12.05
C LEU A 61 -9.22 -20.33 -12.89
N ARG A 62 -10.48 -19.90 -12.94
CA ARG A 62 -11.50 -20.54 -13.80
C ARG A 62 -11.09 -20.48 -15.25
N SER A 63 -10.61 -19.35 -15.76
CA SER A 63 -10.16 -19.22 -17.15
C SER A 63 -8.92 -20.06 -17.47
N GLY A 64 -8.04 -20.28 -16.50
CA GLY A 64 -6.80 -21.07 -16.70
C GLY A 64 -6.99 -22.57 -16.51
N LEU A 65 -7.94 -22.98 -15.66
CA LEU A 65 -8.21 -24.38 -15.34
C LEU A 65 -9.34 -24.98 -16.19
N TRP A 66 -10.22 -24.15 -16.75
CA TRP A 66 -11.22 -24.59 -17.72
C TRP A 66 -10.57 -24.69 -19.11
N PHE A 67 -9.96 -25.85 -19.38
CA PHE A 67 -9.43 -26.21 -20.69
C PHE A 67 -10.57 -26.33 -21.71
N ASP A 68 -10.95 -25.23 -22.33
CA ASP A 68 -11.76 -25.26 -23.55
C ASP A 68 -10.89 -25.85 -24.68
N LEU A 69 -11.33 -26.94 -25.33
CA LEU A 69 -10.58 -27.66 -26.37
C LEU A 69 -10.10 -26.75 -27.52
N ARG A 70 -10.70 -25.57 -27.69
CA ARG A 70 -10.32 -24.54 -28.67
C ARG A 70 -8.98 -23.86 -28.34
N VAL A 71 -8.59 -23.80 -27.07
CA VAL A 71 -7.34 -23.17 -26.61
C VAL A 71 -6.12 -24.06 -26.87
N GLY A 72 -6.30 -25.39 -26.93
CA GLY A 72 -5.24 -26.33 -27.27
C GLY A 72 -4.86 -26.35 -28.76
N GLN A 73 -5.62 -25.67 -29.63
CA GLN A 73 -5.46 -25.74 -31.09
C GLN A 73 -4.89 -24.45 -31.70
N ASP A 74 -4.87 -23.33 -30.96
CA ASP A 74 -4.40 -22.03 -31.46
C ASP A 74 -3.55 -21.29 -30.43
N THR A 75 -2.24 -21.22 -30.68
CA THR A 75 -1.25 -20.55 -29.83
C THR A 75 -1.52 -19.05 -29.66
N ALA A 76 -2.15 -18.39 -30.65
CA ALA A 76 -2.47 -16.96 -30.56
C ALA A 76 -3.59 -16.70 -29.54
N VAL A 77 -4.56 -17.62 -29.44
CA VAL A 77 -5.63 -17.55 -28.44
C VAL A 77 -5.06 -17.74 -27.04
N MET A 78 -4.14 -18.70 -26.85
CA MET A 78 -3.44 -18.91 -25.57
C MET A 78 -2.70 -17.66 -25.09
N THR A 79 -1.93 -17.01 -25.97
CA THR A 79 -1.18 -15.79 -25.61
C THR A 79 -2.10 -14.63 -25.28
N SER A 80 -3.21 -14.46 -26.03
CA SER A 80 -4.18 -13.41 -25.75
C SER A 80 -4.89 -13.58 -24.40
N VAL A 81 -5.21 -14.83 -24.01
CA VAL A 81 -5.82 -15.14 -22.71
C VAL A 81 -4.82 -14.90 -21.58
N ALA A 82 -3.57 -15.33 -21.75
CA ALA A 82 -2.51 -15.06 -20.78
C ALA A 82 -2.30 -13.55 -20.56
N ALA A 83 -2.22 -12.77 -21.64
CA ALA A 83 -2.07 -11.32 -21.57
C ALA A 83 -3.27 -10.64 -20.87
N ARG A 84 -4.50 -11.05 -21.19
CA ARG A 84 -5.72 -10.53 -20.54
C ARG A 84 -5.76 -10.88 -19.06
N SER A 85 -5.41 -12.10 -18.69
CA SER A 85 -5.37 -12.55 -17.30
C SER A 85 -4.31 -11.79 -16.50
N ALA A 86 -3.10 -11.61 -17.05
CA ALA A 86 -2.06 -10.80 -16.42
C ALA A 86 -2.54 -9.35 -16.21
N TRP A 87 -3.17 -8.75 -17.21
CA TRP A 87 -3.72 -7.41 -17.13
C TRP A 87 -4.84 -7.28 -16.09
N ALA A 88 -5.68 -8.31 -15.94
CA ALA A 88 -6.74 -8.34 -14.94
C ALA A 88 -6.17 -8.34 -13.52
N VAL A 89 -5.14 -9.15 -13.25
CA VAL A 89 -4.48 -9.21 -11.93
C VAL A 89 -3.80 -7.89 -11.60
N VAL A 90 -3.07 -7.29 -12.55
CA VAL A 90 -2.43 -5.98 -12.36
C VAL A 90 -3.46 -4.92 -11.96
N LYS A 91 -4.58 -4.84 -12.68
CA LYS A 91 -5.65 -3.89 -12.36
C LYS A 91 -6.32 -4.19 -11.02
N GLY A 92 -6.47 -5.47 -10.65
CA GLY A 92 -7.05 -5.87 -9.37
C GLY A 92 -6.19 -5.48 -8.17
N ILE A 93 -4.87 -5.54 -8.31
CA ILE A 93 -3.91 -5.20 -7.24
C ILE A 93 -3.56 -3.69 -7.23
N ALA A 94 -3.67 -3.01 -8.38
CA ALA A 94 -3.37 -1.60 -8.54
C ALA A 94 -3.96 -0.68 -7.45
N PRO A 95 -5.26 -0.75 -7.06
CA PRO A 95 -5.80 0.15 -6.05
C PRO A 95 -5.12 0.02 -4.69
N VAL A 96 -4.71 -1.18 -4.29
CA VAL A 96 -3.97 -1.40 -3.04
C VAL A 96 -2.58 -0.76 -3.12
N PHE A 97 -1.86 -0.99 -4.22
CA PHE A 97 -0.54 -0.40 -4.43
C PHE A 97 -0.58 1.13 -4.49
N VAL A 98 -1.54 1.71 -5.22
CA VAL A 98 -1.70 3.17 -5.32
C VAL A 98 -1.97 3.76 -3.95
N THR A 99 -2.85 3.13 -3.15
CA THR A 99 -3.17 3.60 -1.79
C THR A 99 -1.92 3.60 -0.90
N LEU A 100 -1.14 2.52 -0.93
CA LEU A 100 0.10 2.43 -0.15
C LEU A 100 1.14 3.46 -0.58
N VAL A 101 1.33 3.66 -1.88
CA VAL A 101 2.28 4.66 -2.42
C VAL A 101 1.87 6.08 -2.00
N VAL A 102 0.58 6.41 -2.11
CA VAL A 102 0.05 7.71 -1.66
C VAL A 102 0.35 7.91 -0.18
N VAL A 103 0.03 6.94 0.66
CA VAL A 103 0.28 7.04 2.11
C VAL A 103 1.76 7.16 2.43
N ALA A 104 2.63 6.41 1.75
CA ALA A 104 4.07 6.49 1.93
C ALA A 104 4.65 7.87 1.53
N ILE A 105 4.06 8.55 0.55
CA ILE A 105 4.51 9.89 0.12
C ILE A 105 4.08 10.98 1.13
N PHE A 106 2.92 10.84 1.75
CA PHE A 106 2.34 11.86 2.65
C PHE A 106 2.65 11.65 4.14
N SER A 107 3.28 10.54 4.51
CA SER A 107 3.58 10.17 5.90
C SER A 107 4.90 10.70 6.45
#